data_AF-A0A842TBB7-F1
#
_entry.id   AF-A0A842TBB7-F1
#
_cell.length_a   1.000
_cell.length_b   1.000
_cell.length_c   1.000
_cell.angle_alpha   90.00
_cell.angle_beta   90.00
_cell.angle_gamma   90.00
#
_symmetry.space_group_name_H-M   'P 1'
#
loop_
_entity.id
_entity.type
_entity.pdbx_description
1 polymer ?
#
loop_
_entity_poly.entity_id
_entity_poly.type
_entity_poly.pdbx_seq_one_letter_code
_entity_poly.pdbx_strand_id
1 'polypeptide(L)'
;MSETDDEKENKKLLVMFLSPSDSVRSQMAKGILRSKYGDHYEVFTSGTDPKEVHPVAIEVMQEIDIDISEQHSDSHTKSLGEKVFDYVVSIYDDKVELSPSFPEGKNYTHLNIRRPPRKNGEKDLKPIFRRIRDDIYKYIEENFDPTAFDLERLELEAEAEPNPRPQKLLEKREEEGPIEEYILDPIEKKISLRATSGFLLISSFVVGLILSNILGSVYLNFWEHPIGIAIGDFELILSVKEWINEGLMTLFFFMIGLEIKREAKEGILSSFEEACLPIMAAAGGMIFPGIIFILFNLQAGTTRGWAIPITTDVALALTVLLLLGAKVKDSSRIFLMSYAVADAIGGILVIAVFYAEGINWLAGLIGIGFILIAFVLNSLKIQRSEIYTLIGIGAWIAFLYSGISPVLAGVLLAFTIPLKPKIDQSGFIQTSWETLEEYKNATETDSSDRSNTTEEVDKALFTLQRVAREATSTLSKLEEKLNEQVHFLVLPIFALANSGIVLTNTNLLQNIFQPIPIGIIVGIFGKIIGISLFSYIGCCISKFCELPENMNFRELFGAAILGGIGFTSAIFVTELAYYEELFIIQSKLGILISSILAAIFGYLWLYIDYRFIEKNRDVE
;
A
#
# COMPACT_ATOMS: atom_id res chain seq x y z
N MET A 1 31.72 0.26 -48.26
CA MET A 1 33.07 -0.14 -47.84
C MET A 1 32.96 -1.62 -47.58
N SER A 2 33.54 -2.44 -48.44
CA SER A 2 33.49 -3.90 -48.33
C SER A 2 34.26 -4.32 -47.08
N GLU A 3 33.57 -4.93 -46.11
CA GLU A 3 34.22 -5.70 -45.06
C GLU A 3 35.12 -6.74 -45.73
N THR A 4 36.40 -6.69 -45.42
CA THR A 4 37.42 -7.63 -45.90
C THR A 4 37.16 -9.00 -45.28
N ASP A 5 37.30 -10.07 -46.06
CA ASP A 5 37.08 -11.46 -45.64
C ASP A 5 37.87 -11.89 -44.38
N ASP A 6 38.92 -11.15 -43.98
CA ASP A 6 39.68 -11.36 -42.74
C ASP A 6 38.94 -10.95 -41.44
N GLU A 7 37.86 -10.15 -41.48
CA GLU A 7 37.09 -9.77 -40.27
C GLU A 7 35.97 -10.75 -39.91
N LYS A 8 35.63 -11.69 -40.81
CA LYS A 8 34.65 -12.75 -40.52
C LYS A 8 35.24 -13.90 -39.69
N GLU A 9 36.55 -14.00 -39.57
CA GLU A 9 37.23 -15.20 -39.09
C GLU A 9 37.31 -15.37 -37.56
N ASN A 10 36.61 -14.56 -36.75
CA ASN A 10 36.70 -14.71 -35.29
C ASN A 10 35.50 -14.20 -34.46
N LYS A 11 34.27 -14.29 -34.98
CA LYS A 11 33.08 -13.88 -34.23
C LYS A 11 32.58 -15.02 -33.32
N LYS A 12 32.78 -14.86 -32.01
CA LYS A 12 32.21 -15.80 -31.02
C LYS A 12 30.70 -15.71 -30.97
N LEU A 13 30.04 -16.86 -30.84
CA LEU A 13 28.59 -16.95 -30.68
C LEU A 13 28.18 -16.55 -29.25
N LEU A 14 27.11 -15.77 -29.13
CA LEU A 14 26.62 -15.28 -27.84
C LEU A 14 25.68 -16.32 -27.21
N VAL A 15 26.03 -16.83 -26.02
CA VAL A 15 25.24 -17.83 -25.29
C VAL A 15 24.78 -17.28 -23.96
N MET A 16 23.50 -17.41 -23.64
CA MET A 16 22.92 -17.00 -22.36
C MET A 16 22.39 -18.20 -21.58
N PHE A 17 22.87 -18.40 -20.35
CA PHE A 17 22.29 -19.35 -19.40
C PHE A 17 21.36 -18.64 -18.40
N LEU A 18 20.08 -19.00 -18.40
CA LEU A 18 19.06 -18.47 -17.50
C LEU A 18 18.76 -19.48 -16.39
N SER A 19 18.93 -19.09 -15.14
CA SER A 19 18.43 -19.90 -14.01
C SER A 19 17.62 -19.02 -13.05
N PRO A 20 16.30 -19.27 -12.90
CA PRO A 20 15.48 -18.57 -11.94
C PRO A 20 15.95 -18.93 -10.51
N SER A 21 15.95 -17.95 -9.62
CA SER A 21 16.08 -18.11 -8.16
C SER A 21 17.44 -18.55 -7.60
N ASP A 22 18.33 -19.16 -8.38
CA ASP A 22 19.64 -19.66 -7.95
C ASP A 22 20.68 -19.55 -9.08
N SER A 23 21.76 -18.80 -8.86
CA SER A 23 22.83 -18.60 -9.84
C SER A 23 23.74 -19.82 -10.00
N VAL A 24 23.66 -20.83 -9.13
CA VAL A 24 24.58 -21.99 -9.13
C VAL A 24 24.60 -22.71 -10.47
N ARG A 25 23.42 -23.02 -11.04
CA ARG A 25 23.31 -23.80 -12.28
C ARG A 25 23.85 -23.04 -13.49
N SER A 26 23.48 -21.76 -13.61
CA SER A 26 23.94 -20.92 -14.72
C SER A 26 25.45 -20.61 -14.62
N GLN A 27 25.99 -20.44 -13.41
CA GLN A 27 27.44 -20.27 -13.18
C GLN A 27 28.24 -21.54 -13.49
N MET A 28 27.75 -22.72 -13.09
CA MET A 28 28.38 -24.00 -13.50
C MET A 28 28.40 -24.15 -15.02
N ALA A 29 27.29 -23.85 -15.69
CA ALA A 29 27.20 -23.90 -17.14
C ALA A 29 28.16 -22.91 -17.82
N LYS A 30 28.25 -21.67 -17.31
CA LYS A 30 29.23 -20.68 -17.75
C LYS A 30 30.67 -21.17 -17.60
N GLY A 31 31.01 -21.75 -16.45
CA GLY A 31 32.33 -22.32 -16.20
C GLY A 31 32.70 -23.43 -17.19
N ILE A 32 31.80 -24.40 -17.41
CA ILE A 32 32.04 -25.54 -18.29
C ILE A 32 32.19 -25.08 -19.75
N LEU A 33 31.25 -24.28 -20.26
CA LEU A 33 31.26 -23.84 -21.65
C LEU A 33 32.50 -22.99 -21.96
N ARG A 34 32.84 -22.05 -21.05
CA ARG A 34 34.03 -21.20 -21.20
C ARG A 34 35.33 -21.99 -21.14
N SER A 35 35.43 -22.99 -20.27
CA SER A 35 36.65 -23.79 -20.13
C SER A 35 36.92 -24.69 -21.33
N LYS A 36 35.87 -25.21 -21.98
CA LYS A 36 36.00 -26.15 -23.11
C LYS A 36 36.03 -25.48 -24.47
N TYR A 37 35.13 -24.51 -24.67
CA TYR A 37 34.82 -23.95 -25.98
C TYR A 37 34.87 -22.42 -25.96
N GLY A 38 35.64 -21.84 -25.03
CA GLY A 38 35.76 -20.39 -24.86
C GLY A 38 36.31 -19.65 -26.07
N ASP A 39 36.96 -20.33 -27.00
CA ASP A 39 37.42 -19.76 -28.27
C ASP A 39 36.28 -19.57 -29.28
N HIS A 40 35.16 -20.27 -29.12
CA HIS A 40 34.00 -20.22 -30.02
C HIS A 40 32.79 -19.48 -29.43
N TYR A 41 32.67 -19.39 -28.10
CA TYR A 41 31.49 -18.82 -27.43
C TYR A 41 31.84 -17.71 -26.45
N GLU A 42 30.99 -16.69 -26.39
CA GLU A 42 30.96 -15.69 -25.32
C GLU A 42 29.72 -15.93 -24.46
N VAL A 43 29.94 -16.20 -23.16
CA VAL A 43 28.92 -16.80 -22.28
C VAL A 43 28.44 -15.82 -21.21
N PHE A 44 27.14 -15.60 -21.17
CA PHE A 44 26.43 -14.73 -20.25
C PHE A 44 25.53 -15.53 -19.32
N THR A 45 25.26 -14.97 -18.14
CA THR A 45 24.38 -15.61 -17.15
C THR A 45 23.42 -14.60 -16.56
N SER A 46 22.15 -14.97 -16.40
CA SER A 46 21.20 -14.14 -15.65
C SER A 46 20.52 -14.95 -14.55
N GLY A 47 20.41 -14.32 -13.39
CA GLY A 47 19.67 -14.81 -12.22
C GLY A 47 18.81 -13.70 -11.65
N THR A 48 17.63 -14.06 -11.14
CA THR A 48 16.69 -13.11 -10.49
C THR A 48 17.16 -12.62 -9.12
N ASP A 49 18.21 -13.24 -8.55
CA ASP A 49 18.78 -12.95 -7.23
C ASP A 49 20.32 -13.12 -7.33
N PRO A 50 21.05 -12.11 -7.85
CA PRO A 50 22.48 -12.22 -8.13
C PRO A 50 23.27 -12.36 -6.83
N LYS A 51 23.88 -13.53 -6.62
CA LYS A 51 24.66 -13.86 -5.43
C LYS A 51 26.03 -14.42 -5.80
N GLU A 52 26.94 -14.39 -4.83
CA GLU A 52 28.23 -15.09 -4.90
C GLU A 52 28.03 -16.58 -5.16
N VAL A 53 29.00 -17.20 -5.84
CA VAL A 53 28.96 -18.61 -6.21
C VAL A 53 28.94 -19.48 -4.94
N HIS A 54 28.05 -20.47 -4.90
CA HIS A 54 27.92 -21.35 -3.75
C HIS A 54 29.23 -22.13 -3.48
N PRO A 55 29.76 -22.21 -2.24
CA PRO A 55 31.06 -22.85 -1.96
C PRO A 55 31.17 -24.30 -2.43
N VAL A 56 30.11 -25.10 -2.25
CA VAL A 56 30.07 -26.51 -2.72
C VAL A 56 30.11 -26.60 -4.25
N ALA A 57 29.63 -25.58 -4.97
CA ALA A 57 29.74 -25.53 -6.43
C ALA A 57 31.21 -25.34 -6.85
N ILE A 58 31.94 -24.47 -6.16
CA ILE A 58 33.38 -24.25 -6.40
C ILE A 58 34.14 -25.57 -6.18
N GLU A 59 33.91 -26.24 -5.05
CA GLU A 59 34.59 -27.50 -4.73
C GLU A 59 34.33 -28.60 -5.77
N VAL A 60 33.06 -28.76 -6.19
CA VAL A 60 32.68 -29.78 -7.19
C VAL A 60 33.18 -29.46 -8.60
N MET A 61 33.29 -28.17 -8.95
CA MET A 61 33.86 -27.75 -10.23
C MET A 61 35.39 -27.88 -10.26
N GLN A 62 36.07 -27.65 -9.14
CA GLN A 62 37.51 -27.88 -9.01
C GLN A 62 37.89 -29.37 -9.21
N GLU A 63 36.99 -30.31 -8.93
CA GLU A 63 37.21 -31.74 -9.21
C GLU A 63 37.39 -32.05 -10.71
N ILE A 64 36.92 -31.16 -11.60
CA ILE A 64 37.09 -31.26 -13.05
C ILE A 64 38.02 -30.16 -13.60
N ASP A 65 38.88 -29.60 -12.74
CA ASP A 65 39.84 -28.54 -13.06
C ASP A 65 39.22 -27.23 -13.60
N ILE A 66 37.97 -26.91 -13.22
CA ILE A 66 37.29 -25.67 -13.60
C ILE A 66 37.11 -24.77 -12.37
N ASP A 67 37.74 -23.60 -12.37
CA ASP A 67 37.56 -22.60 -11.32
C ASP A 67 36.42 -21.62 -11.67
N ILE A 68 35.43 -21.55 -10.78
CA ILE A 68 34.29 -20.63 -10.88
C ILE A 68 34.22 -19.63 -9.72
N SER A 69 35.26 -19.57 -8.87
CA SER A 69 35.27 -18.76 -7.64
C SER A 69 35.13 -17.25 -7.89
N GLU A 70 35.67 -16.75 -9.01
CA GLU A 70 35.58 -15.33 -9.40
C GLU A 70 34.33 -15.00 -10.24
N GLN A 71 33.41 -15.95 -10.43
CA GLN A 71 32.21 -15.70 -11.22
C GLN A 71 31.16 -14.93 -10.42
N HIS A 72 30.49 -14.00 -11.10
CA HIS A 72 29.29 -13.34 -10.62
C HIS A 72 28.18 -13.50 -11.66
N SER A 73 26.93 -13.58 -11.20
CA SER A 73 25.79 -13.53 -12.11
C SER A 73 25.66 -12.11 -12.67
N ASP A 74 25.48 -11.97 -13.97
CA ASP A 74 25.26 -10.67 -14.59
C ASP A 74 23.85 -10.19 -14.15
N SER A 75 23.81 -9.29 -13.18
CA SER A 75 22.57 -8.83 -12.55
C SER A 75 21.85 -7.84 -13.44
N HIS A 76 20.57 -8.12 -13.70
CA HIS A 76 19.60 -7.30 -14.44
C HIS A 76 19.53 -7.54 -15.94
N THR A 77 18.35 -8.03 -16.37
CA THR A 77 17.82 -7.88 -17.74
C THR A 77 17.92 -6.46 -18.28
N LYS A 78 18.04 -5.42 -17.43
CA LYS A 78 18.28 -4.03 -17.83
C LYS A 78 19.73 -3.70 -18.20
N SER A 79 20.74 -4.47 -17.76
CA SER A 79 22.17 -4.17 -18.04
C SER A 79 22.73 -4.89 -19.28
N LEU A 80 21.96 -5.79 -19.89
CA LEU A 80 22.40 -6.59 -21.04
C LEU A 80 22.25 -5.86 -22.39
N GLY A 81 21.63 -4.67 -22.42
CA GLY A 81 21.40 -3.88 -23.64
C GLY A 81 20.53 -4.59 -24.68
N GLU A 82 20.40 -4.01 -25.88
CA GLU A 82 19.76 -4.62 -27.07
C GLU A 82 20.61 -5.77 -27.68
N LYS A 83 21.25 -6.61 -26.85
CA LYS A 83 22.02 -7.75 -27.34
C LYS A 83 21.08 -8.89 -27.73
N VAL A 84 21.19 -9.34 -28.98
CA VAL A 84 20.51 -10.54 -29.48
C VAL A 84 21.44 -11.75 -29.30
N PHE A 85 21.01 -12.74 -28.53
CA PHE A 85 21.81 -13.95 -28.27
C PHE A 85 21.63 -14.98 -29.38
N ASP A 86 22.69 -15.69 -29.76
CA ASP A 86 22.58 -16.81 -30.71
C ASP A 86 21.91 -18.02 -30.03
N TYR A 87 22.23 -18.26 -28.75
CA TYR A 87 21.62 -19.32 -27.93
C TYR A 87 21.15 -18.81 -26.56
N VAL A 88 19.93 -19.20 -26.18
CA VAL A 88 19.35 -18.95 -24.86
C VAL A 88 18.96 -20.28 -24.22
N VAL A 89 19.71 -20.70 -23.21
CA VAL A 89 19.52 -21.96 -22.49
C VAL A 89 18.90 -21.66 -21.14
N SER A 90 17.70 -22.17 -20.88
CA SER A 90 17.07 -22.10 -19.57
C SER A 90 17.36 -23.35 -18.74
N ILE A 91 17.74 -23.18 -17.47
CA ILE A 91 18.07 -24.27 -16.55
C ILE A 91 17.23 -24.13 -15.28
N TYR A 92 16.13 -24.88 -15.21
CA TYR A 92 15.23 -24.90 -14.05
C TYR A 92 14.44 -26.21 -13.96
N ASP A 93 13.81 -26.45 -12.81
CA ASP A 93 12.90 -27.59 -12.62
C ASP A 93 11.47 -27.19 -13.02
N ASP A 94 10.98 -27.71 -14.15
CA ASP A 94 9.62 -27.44 -14.66
C ASP A 94 8.50 -27.74 -13.65
N LYS A 95 8.77 -28.59 -12.65
CA LYS A 95 7.76 -29.01 -11.67
C LYS A 95 7.70 -28.12 -10.43
N VAL A 96 8.71 -27.28 -10.20
CA VAL A 96 8.91 -26.58 -8.93
C VAL A 96 9.20 -25.10 -9.11
N GLU A 97 9.73 -24.68 -10.27
CA GLU A 97 10.19 -23.31 -10.51
C GLU A 97 9.39 -22.63 -11.62
N LEU A 98 9.18 -21.31 -11.48
CA LEU A 98 8.56 -20.49 -12.51
C LEU A 98 9.53 -20.28 -13.68
N SER A 99 9.02 -20.35 -14.91
CA SER A 99 9.79 -20.07 -16.12
C SER A 99 10.35 -18.63 -16.06
N PRO A 100 11.64 -18.43 -16.38
CA PRO A 100 12.23 -17.10 -16.41
C PRO A 100 11.73 -16.27 -17.59
N SER A 101 11.86 -14.95 -17.50
CA SER A 101 11.72 -14.05 -18.65
C SER A 101 12.89 -14.29 -19.61
N PHE A 102 12.59 -14.57 -20.88
CA PHE A 102 13.60 -14.82 -21.90
C PHE A 102 14.05 -13.50 -22.58
N PRO A 103 15.37 -13.24 -22.72
CA PRO A 103 15.87 -12.18 -23.59
C PRO A 103 15.66 -12.56 -25.06
N GLU A 104 15.86 -11.60 -25.96
CA GLU A 104 15.86 -11.89 -27.39
C GLU A 104 17.04 -12.79 -27.76
N GLY A 105 16.72 -13.94 -28.34
CA GLY A 105 17.70 -14.83 -28.95
C GLY A 105 17.12 -15.63 -30.10
N LYS A 106 18.03 -16.25 -30.87
CA LYS A 106 17.70 -17.00 -32.08
C LYS A 106 17.27 -18.44 -31.78
N ASN A 107 18.00 -19.11 -30.89
CA ASN A 107 17.72 -20.50 -30.51
C ASN A 107 17.47 -20.62 -29.00
N TYR A 108 16.33 -21.22 -28.63
CA TYR A 108 15.95 -21.45 -27.23
C TYR A 108 16.00 -22.93 -26.89
N THR A 109 16.65 -23.26 -25.78
CA THR A 109 16.68 -24.63 -25.24
C THR A 109 16.39 -24.63 -23.75
N HIS A 110 15.96 -25.79 -23.25
CA HIS A 110 15.64 -25.98 -21.84
C HIS A 110 16.31 -27.24 -21.30
N LEU A 111 16.94 -27.10 -20.15
CA LEU A 111 17.60 -28.16 -19.40
C LEU A 111 16.92 -28.31 -18.05
N ASN A 112 16.13 -29.39 -17.90
CA ASN A 112 15.38 -29.65 -16.70
C ASN A 112 16.30 -30.24 -15.60
N ILE A 113 16.75 -29.37 -14.69
CA ILE A 113 17.63 -29.73 -13.58
C ILE A 113 17.04 -29.23 -12.27
N ARG A 114 16.86 -30.14 -11.32
CA ARG A 114 16.36 -29.84 -9.98
C ARG A 114 17.25 -28.84 -9.26
N ARG A 115 16.61 -27.89 -8.57
CA ARG A 115 17.29 -26.89 -7.74
C ARG A 115 18.09 -27.54 -6.60
N PRO A 116 19.35 -27.11 -6.34
CA PRO A 116 20.08 -27.55 -5.17
C PRO A 116 19.48 -26.97 -3.87
N PRO A 117 19.55 -27.70 -2.73
CA PRO A 117 19.06 -27.22 -1.44
C PRO A 117 19.87 -26.01 -0.92
N ARG A 118 19.18 -25.02 -0.34
CA ARG A 118 19.73 -23.70 0.08
C ARG A 118 20.42 -23.65 1.46
N LYS A 119 20.26 -24.65 2.34
CA LYS A 119 20.80 -24.64 3.71
C LYS A 119 21.44 -25.97 4.11
N ASN A 120 22.52 -25.87 4.89
CA ASN A 120 23.13 -26.97 5.64
C ASN A 120 22.11 -27.58 6.62
N GLY A 121 21.47 -28.67 6.21
CA GLY A 121 21.19 -29.77 7.13
C GLY A 121 22.43 -30.65 7.25
N GLU A 122 22.49 -31.56 8.23
CA GLU A 122 23.61 -32.48 8.51
C GLU A 122 23.97 -33.48 7.37
N LYS A 123 23.58 -33.21 6.11
CA LYS A 123 23.84 -34.06 4.93
C LYS A 123 24.90 -33.44 4.02
N ASP A 124 25.85 -34.26 3.60
CA ASP A 124 26.83 -33.92 2.56
C ASP A 124 26.11 -33.55 1.25
N LEU A 125 26.31 -32.31 0.78
CA LEU A 125 25.68 -31.75 -0.41
C LEU A 125 26.46 -32.07 -1.69
N LYS A 126 27.72 -32.51 -1.59
CA LYS A 126 28.58 -32.78 -2.76
C LYS A 126 27.98 -33.74 -3.78
N PRO A 127 27.31 -34.85 -3.41
CA PRO A 127 26.72 -35.76 -4.39
C PRO A 127 25.64 -35.10 -5.26
N ILE A 128 24.86 -34.17 -4.69
CA ILE A 128 23.81 -33.45 -5.42
C ILE A 128 24.44 -32.46 -6.40
N PHE A 129 25.44 -31.71 -5.95
CA PHE A 129 26.15 -30.74 -6.79
C PHE A 129 26.95 -31.45 -7.90
N ARG A 130 27.55 -32.62 -7.64
CA ARG A 130 28.22 -33.44 -8.67
C ARG A 130 27.25 -33.89 -9.75
N ARG A 131 26.07 -34.36 -9.36
CA ARG A 131 25.03 -34.74 -10.32
C ARG A 131 24.61 -33.55 -11.21
N ILE A 132 24.37 -32.38 -10.60
CA ILE A 132 24.05 -31.15 -11.35
C ILE A 132 25.18 -30.78 -12.32
N ARG A 133 26.43 -30.80 -11.85
CA ARG A 133 27.62 -30.57 -12.70
C ARG A 133 27.64 -31.54 -13.88
N ASP A 134 27.51 -32.84 -13.61
CA ASP A 134 27.64 -33.89 -14.63
C ASP A 134 26.50 -33.80 -15.67
N ASP A 135 25.28 -33.49 -15.23
CA ASP A 135 24.12 -33.28 -16.11
C ASP A 135 24.34 -32.04 -17.02
N ILE A 136 24.84 -30.92 -16.47
CA ILE A 136 25.18 -29.72 -17.24
C ILE A 136 26.35 -29.99 -18.19
N TYR A 137 27.37 -30.72 -17.73
CA TYR A 137 28.56 -31.03 -18.52
C TYR A 137 28.20 -31.87 -19.74
N LYS A 138 27.39 -32.92 -19.53
CA LYS A 138 26.88 -33.75 -20.61
C LYS A 138 26.05 -32.94 -21.61
N TYR A 139 25.17 -32.08 -21.12
CA TYR A 139 24.38 -31.21 -21.98
C TYR A 139 25.26 -30.29 -22.86
N ILE A 140 26.32 -29.71 -22.29
CA ILE A 140 27.25 -28.85 -23.03
C ILE A 140 28.03 -29.64 -24.08
N GLU A 141 28.51 -30.85 -23.78
CA GLU A 141 29.15 -31.70 -24.78
C GLU A 141 28.20 -32.08 -25.93
N GLU A 142 26.95 -32.40 -25.62
CA GLU A 142 25.98 -32.83 -26.64
C GLU A 142 25.52 -31.69 -27.56
N ASN A 143 25.52 -30.44 -27.07
CA ASN A 143 24.87 -29.32 -27.76
C ASN A 143 25.81 -28.19 -28.19
N PHE A 144 27.03 -28.11 -27.65
CA PHE A 144 27.95 -26.99 -27.91
C PHE A 144 29.35 -27.42 -28.38
N ASP A 145 29.62 -28.72 -28.55
CA ASP A 145 30.91 -29.20 -29.06
C ASP A 145 31.11 -28.84 -30.54
N PRO A 146 32.05 -27.92 -30.87
CA PRO A 146 32.29 -27.49 -32.24
C PRO A 146 33.04 -28.54 -33.08
N THR A 147 33.54 -29.64 -32.49
CA THR A 147 34.15 -30.75 -33.23
C THR A 147 33.13 -31.81 -33.65
N ALA A 148 31.97 -31.84 -33.01
CA ALA A 148 30.85 -32.71 -33.36
C ALA A 148 29.98 -32.14 -34.50
N PHE A 149 30.14 -30.86 -34.83
CA PHE A 149 29.33 -30.13 -35.80
C PHE A 149 30.21 -29.29 -36.74
N ASP A 150 29.98 -29.37 -38.05
CA ASP A 150 30.62 -28.47 -39.02
C ASP A 150 30.25 -27.01 -38.68
N LEU A 151 31.26 -26.15 -38.49
CA LEU A 151 31.08 -24.72 -38.16
C LEU A 151 30.12 -24.00 -39.13
N GLU A 152 30.17 -24.38 -40.42
CA GLU A 152 29.29 -23.87 -41.48
C GLU A 152 27.80 -24.15 -41.21
N ARG A 153 27.48 -25.23 -40.48
CA ARG A 153 26.12 -25.61 -40.12
C ARG A 153 25.61 -24.87 -38.88
N LEU A 154 26.48 -24.56 -37.92
CA LEU A 154 26.14 -23.73 -36.75
C LEU A 154 25.86 -22.28 -37.17
N GLU A 155 26.59 -21.76 -38.16
CA GLU A 155 26.29 -20.47 -38.79
C GLU A 155 24.96 -20.52 -39.56
N LEU A 156 24.70 -21.59 -40.33
CA LEU A 156 23.42 -21.79 -41.02
C LEU A 156 22.23 -21.96 -40.05
N GLU A 157 22.41 -22.56 -38.88
CA GLU A 157 21.37 -22.66 -37.82
C GLU A 157 21.23 -21.36 -37.01
N ALA A 158 22.27 -20.53 -36.94
CA ALA A 158 22.21 -19.17 -36.41
C ALA A 158 21.63 -18.17 -37.42
N GLU A 159 21.54 -18.54 -38.71
CA GLU A 159 20.86 -17.79 -39.77
C GLU A 159 19.46 -18.35 -40.11
N ALA A 160 19.13 -19.55 -39.61
CA ALA A 160 17.81 -20.17 -39.76
C ALA A 160 16.73 -19.36 -39.00
N GLU A 161 15.48 -19.46 -39.46
CA GLU A 161 14.35 -18.84 -38.77
C GLU A 161 14.35 -19.25 -37.29
N PRO A 162 14.17 -18.30 -36.35
CA PRO A 162 14.28 -18.57 -34.93
C PRO A 162 13.33 -19.70 -34.54
N ASN A 163 13.87 -20.73 -33.89
CA ASN A 163 13.07 -21.83 -33.37
C ASN A 163 12.06 -21.21 -32.38
N PRO A 164 10.73 -21.42 -32.55
CA PRO A 164 9.74 -20.74 -31.74
C PRO A 164 10.04 -20.94 -30.26
N ARG A 165 9.88 -19.87 -29.47
CA ARG A 165 9.94 -19.91 -28.00
C ARG A 165 9.21 -21.17 -27.53
N PRO A 166 9.64 -21.85 -26.45
CA PRO A 166 8.95 -23.03 -25.93
C PRO A 166 7.48 -22.71 -25.56
N GLN A 167 6.62 -22.71 -26.58
CA GLN A 167 5.25 -22.19 -26.58
C GLN A 167 4.30 -23.19 -25.93
N LYS A 168 4.62 -24.49 -25.95
CA LYS A 168 3.75 -25.53 -25.37
C LYS A 168 3.54 -25.43 -23.85
N LEU A 169 4.43 -24.75 -23.11
CA LEU A 169 4.24 -24.45 -21.69
C LEU A 169 3.51 -23.12 -21.45
N LEU A 170 3.60 -22.19 -22.42
CA LEU A 170 2.94 -20.89 -22.41
C LEU A 170 1.47 -21.00 -22.85
N GLU A 171 1.17 -21.76 -23.90
CA GLU A 171 -0.18 -21.95 -24.43
C GLU A 171 -1.14 -22.56 -23.40
N LYS A 172 -0.65 -23.49 -22.57
CA LYS A 172 -1.46 -24.09 -21.48
C LYS A 172 -1.70 -23.12 -20.32
N ARG A 173 -0.87 -22.08 -20.17
CA ARG A 173 -1.02 -20.98 -19.20
C ARG A 173 -1.75 -19.77 -19.78
N GLU A 174 -1.81 -19.61 -21.10
CA GLU A 174 -2.56 -18.54 -21.74
C GLU A 174 -4.06 -18.85 -21.78
N GLU A 175 -4.45 -20.14 -21.86
CA GLU A 175 -5.84 -20.58 -21.65
C GLU A 175 -6.30 -20.42 -20.18
N GLU A 176 -5.37 -20.62 -19.23
CA GLU A 176 -5.57 -20.35 -17.81
C GLU A 176 -5.00 -18.96 -17.48
N GLY A 177 -5.67 -17.90 -17.94
CA GLY A 177 -5.20 -16.51 -17.90
C GLY A 177 -4.33 -16.16 -16.69
N PRO A 178 -3.24 -15.38 -16.89
CA PRO A 178 -2.18 -15.24 -15.90
C PRO A 178 -2.74 -14.80 -14.56
N ILE A 179 -2.49 -15.58 -13.50
CA ILE A 179 -2.82 -15.21 -12.11
C ILE A 179 -2.25 -13.82 -11.77
N GLU A 180 -1.17 -13.41 -12.45
CA GLU A 180 -0.56 -12.08 -12.37
C GLU A 180 -1.52 -10.94 -12.73
N GLU A 181 -2.52 -11.15 -13.61
CA GLU A 181 -3.54 -10.15 -13.94
C GLU A 181 -4.52 -9.90 -12.77
N TYR A 182 -4.58 -10.81 -11.79
CA TYR A 182 -5.41 -10.70 -10.59
C TYR A 182 -4.65 -10.17 -9.36
N ILE A 183 -3.32 -10.01 -9.44
CA ILE A 183 -2.51 -9.43 -8.37
C ILE A 183 -2.38 -7.93 -8.64
N LEU A 184 -3.46 -7.18 -8.44
CA LEU A 184 -3.34 -5.72 -8.33
C LEU A 184 -2.37 -5.40 -7.19
N ASP A 185 -1.48 -4.43 -7.40
CA ASP A 185 -0.64 -3.91 -6.33
C ASP A 185 -1.54 -3.48 -5.15
N PRO A 186 -1.36 -4.06 -3.94
CA PRO A 186 -2.16 -3.72 -2.77
C PRO A 186 -2.21 -2.22 -2.48
N ILE A 187 -1.16 -1.48 -2.84
CA ILE A 187 -1.09 -0.03 -2.71
C ILE A 187 -2.05 0.64 -3.69
N GLU A 188 -1.99 0.28 -4.98
CA GLU A 188 -2.89 0.82 -6.01
C GLU A 188 -4.37 0.56 -5.70
N LYS A 189 -4.69 -0.63 -5.18
CA LYS A 189 -6.05 -0.95 -4.70
C LYS A 189 -6.49 -0.01 -3.56
N LYS A 190 -5.62 0.29 -2.60
CA LYS A 190 -5.93 1.24 -1.52
C LYS A 190 -6.07 2.67 -2.03
N ILE A 191 -5.20 3.12 -2.95
CA ILE A 191 -5.27 4.49 -3.51
C ILE A 191 -6.58 4.67 -4.29
N SER A 192 -6.88 3.74 -5.20
CA SER A 192 -8.08 3.78 -6.04
C SER A 192 -9.35 3.79 -5.19
N LEU A 193 -9.44 2.92 -4.18
CA LEU A 193 -10.60 2.87 -3.29
C LEU A 193 -10.84 4.20 -2.55
N ARG A 194 -9.79 4.79 -1.94
CA ARG A 194 -9.88 6.08 -1.24
C ARG A 194 -10.29 7.20 -2.18
N ALA A 195 -9.72 7.25 -3.38
CA ALA A 195 -10.04 8.29 -4.33
C ALA A 195 -11.45 8.15 -4.93
N THR A 196 -11.93 6.92 -5.22
CA THR A 196 -13.31 6.67 -5.64
C THR A 196 -14.29 7.12 -4.56
N SER A 197 -13.96 6.88 -3.29
CA SER A 197 -14.78 7.33 -2.17
C SER A 197 -14.86 8.86 -2.08
N GLY A 198 -13.80 9.59 -2.43
CA GLY A 198 -13.84 11.05 -2.44
C GLY A 198 -14.80 11.63 -3.48
N PHE A 199 -14.95 10.98 -4.65
CA PHE A 199 -16.00 11.35 -5.61
C PHE A 199 -17.41 11.12 -5.05
N LEU A 200 -17.64 9.96 -4.41
CA LEU A 200 -18.92 9.63 -3.79
C LEU A 200 -19.25 10.60 -2.64
N LEU A 201 -18.25 10.97 -1.86
CA LEU A 201 -18.34 11.93 -0.77
C LEU A 201 -18.77 13.32 -1.27
N ILE A 202 -18.10 13.87 -2.29
CA ILE A 202 -18.50 15.15 -2.91
C ILE A 202 -19.91 15.05 -3.48
N SER A 203 -20.22 13.97 -4.20
CA SER A 203 -21.54 13.78 -4.82
C SER A 203 -22.64 13.75 -3.76
N SER A 204 -22.40 13.06 -2.65
CA SER A 204 -23.33 12.97 -1.52
C SER A 204 -23.55 14.32 -0.86
N PHE A 205 -22.49 15.10 -0.66
CA PHE A 205 -22.62 16.46 -0.14
C PHE A 205 -23.41 17.37 -1.08
N VAL A 206 -23.13 17.34 -2.39
CA VAL A 206 -23.85 18.15 -3.38
C VAL A 206 -25.33 17.77 -3.41
N VAL A 207 -25.65 16.48 -3.38
CA VAL A 207 -27.03 15.99 -3.30
C VAL A 207 -27.70 16.52 -2.04
N GLY A 208 -27.06 16.41 -0.88
CA GLY A 208 -27.63 16.90 0.37
C GLY A 208 -27.77 18.42 0.39
N LEU A 209 -26.85 19.17 -0.22
CA LEU A 209 -26.96 20.63 -0.39
C LEU A 209 -28.17 20.98 -1.26
N ILE A 210 -28.36 20.29 -2.39
CA ILE A 210 -29.53 20.48 -3.27
C ILE A 210 -30.82 20.16 -2.49
N LEU A 211 -30.87 19.02 -1.80
CA LEU A 211 -32.04 18.62 -1.02
C LEU A 211 -32.37 19.58 0.10
N SER A 212 -31.36 20.11 0.82
CA SER A 212 -31.57 21.10 1.87
C SER A 212 -32.21 22.39 1.37
N ASN A 213 -31.96 22.77 0.10
CA ASN A 213 -32.53 23.97 -0.51
C ASN A 213 -33.89 23.72 -1.17
N ILE A 214 -34.17 22.49 -1.62
CA ILE A 214 -35.48 22.10 -2.18
C ILE A 214 -36.51 21.83 -1.07
N LEU A 215 -36.11 21.05 -0.07
CA LEU A 215 -36.99 20.55 1.00
C LEU A 215 -36.97 21.45 2.24
N GLY A 216 -35.98 22.33 2.38
CA GLY A 216 -35.88 23.29 3.48
C GLY A 216 -35.94 22.63 4.85
N SER A 217 -36.93 23.02 5.64
CA SER A 217 -37.13 22.50 7.00
C SER A 217 -37.42 21.01 7.07
N VAL A 218 -38.00 20.39 6.03
CA VAL A 218 -38.25 18.94 6.01
C VAL A 218 -36.93 18.17 6.03
N TYR A 219 -35.93 18.65 5.29
CA TYR A 219 -34.59 18.06 5.30
C TYR A 219 -33.91 18.21 6.66
N LEU A 220 -33.93 19.41 7.23
CA LEU A 220 -33.30 19.69 8.52
C LEU A 220 -33.96 18.89 9.65
N ASN A 221 -35.30 18.88 9.72
CA ASN A 221 -36.05 18.17 10.75
C ASN A 221 -35.89 16.65 10.67
N PHE A 222 -35.61 16.09 9.49
CA PHE A 222 -35.32 14.66 9.36
C PHE A 222 -34.05 14.28 10.12
N TRP A 223 -32.99 15.08 9.99
CA TRP A 223 -31.72 14.81 10.67
C TRP A 223 -31.78 15.11 12.17
N GLU A 224 -32.57 16.09 12.57
CA GLU A 224 -32.80 16.42 13.99
C GLU A 224 -33.84 15.51 14.67
N HIS A 225 -34.40 14.52 13.95
CA HIS A 225 -35.41 13.64 14.52
C HIS A 225 -34.80 12.76 15.64
N PRO A 226 -35.36 12.77 16.87
CA PRO A 226 -34.83 11.98 17.97
C PRO A 226 -35.15 10.49 17.79
N ILE A 227 -34.12 9.65 17.82
CA ILE A 227 -34.23 8.18 17.77
C ILE A 227 -33.38 7.61 18.90
N GLY A 228 -33.92 6.65 19.63
CA GLY A 228 -33.23 6.14 20.79
C GLY A 228 -33.78 4.84 21.34
N ILE A 229 -33.10 4.35 22.38
CA ILE A 229 -33.49 3.19 23.15
C ILE A 229 -33.65 3.64 24.61
N ALA A 230 -34.81 3.37 25.19
CA ALA A 230 -35.10 3.61 26.59
C ALA A 230 -35.44 2.28 27.28
N ILE A 231 -34.69 1.93 28.33
CA ILE A 231 -34.86 0.71 29.12
C ILE A 231 -34.80 1.08 30.61
N GLY A 232 -35.95 1.15 31.28
CA GLY A 232 -36.02 1.59 32.68
C GLY A 232 -35.53 3.04 32.80
N ASP A 233 -34.59 3.30 33.71
CA ASP A 233 -33.99 4.63 33.91
C ASP A 233 -32.87 4.97 32.91
N PHE A 234 -32.51 4.04 32.02
CA PHE A 234 -31.51 4.27 30.99
C PHE A 234 -32.17 4.79 29.71
N GLU A 235 -31.82 6.01 29.29
CA GLU A 235 -32.34 6.66 28.08
C GLU A 235 -31.20 7.11 27.16
N LEU A 236 -30.95 6.35 26.09
CA LEU A 236 -30.05 6.76 25.02
C LEU A 236 -30.86 7.30 23.85
N ILE A 237 -31.14 8.60 23.87
CA ILE A 237 -31.90 9.30 22.83
C ILE A 237 -30.98 10.31 22.17
N LEU A 238 -30.74 10.13 20.87
CA LEU A 238 -29.91 11.01 20.05
C LEU A 238 -30.69 11.38 18.78
N SER A 239 -30.40 12.53 18.19
CA SER A 239 -30.91 12.82 16.84
C SER A 239 -30.31 11.88 15.80
N VAL A 240 -30.96 11.72 14.64
CA VAL A 240 -30.38 10.96 13.52
C VAL A 240 -28.99 11.49 13.16
N LYS A 241 -28.83 12.82 13.19
CA LYS A 241 -27.55 13.50 12.95
C LYS A 241 -26.50 13.13 14.00
N GLU A 242 -26.87 13.12 15.29
CA GLU A 242 -25.97 12.72 16.38
C GLU A 242 -25.58 11.24 16.30
N TRP A 243 -26.48 10.33 15.90
CA TRP A 243 -26.11 8.93 15.64
C TRP A 243 -25.04 8.79 14.56
N ILE A 244 -25.10 9.64 13.54
CA ILE A 244 -24.10 9.67 12.45
C ILE A 244 -22.80 10.28 12.95
N ASN A 245 -22.88 11.45 13.58
CA ASN A 245 -21.71 12.21 14.02
C ASN A 245 -20.99 11.54 15.20
N GLU A 246 -21.69 10.92 16.14
CA GLU A 246 -21.08 10.27 17.29
C GLU A 246 -20.87 8.77 17.06
N GLY A 247 -21.78 8.10 16.36
CA GLY A 247 -21.71 6.66 16.11
C GLY A 247 -20.88 6.31 14.89
N LEU A 248 -21.30 6.77 13.70
CA LEU A 248 -20.61 6.40 12.45
C LEU A 248 -19.21 7.01 12.37
N MET A 249 -19.00 8.24 12.83
CA MET A 249 -17.63 8.80 12.88
C MET A 249 -16.73 8.07 13.86
N THR A 250 -17.26 7.47 14.94
CA THR A 250 -16.45 6.60 15.80
C THR A 250 -15.92 5.39 15.01
N LEU A 251 -16.68 4.84 14.06
CA LEU A 251 -16.17 3.79 13.16
C LEU A 251 -15.09 4.30 12.21
N PHE A 252 -15.23 5.51 11.67
CA PHE A 252 -14.21 6.15 10.84
C PHE A 252 -12.90 6.34 11.62
N PHE A 253 -12.97 6.90 12.82
CA PHE A 253 -11.79 7.11 13.65
C PHE A 253 -11.23 5.81 14.26
N PHE A 254 -12.06 4.79 14.49
CA PHE A 254 -11.58 3.44 14.80
C PHE A 254 -10.73 2.88 13.66
N MET A 255 -11.22 2.98 12.41
CA MET A 255 -10.47 2.56 11.22
C MET A 255 -9.15 3.32 11.08
N ILE A 256 -9.17 4.65 11.24
CA ILE A 256 -7.94 5.48 11.27
C ILE A 256 -7.00 5.02 12.40
N GLY A 257 -7.53 4.72 13.59
CA GLY A 257 -6.73 4.20 14.70
C GLY A 257 -6.04 2.87 14.40
N LEU A 258 -6.68 1.99 13.61
CA LEU A 258 -6.07 0.73 13.15
C LEU A 258 -4.92 1.03 12.18
N GLU A 259 -5.13 1.93 11.23
CA GLU A 259 -4.12 2.36 10.26
C GLU A 259 -2.91 3.00 10.95
N ILE A 260 -3.15 3.95 11.86
CA ILE A 260 -2.11 4.60 12.67
C ILE A 260 -1.29 3.55 13.40
N LYS A 261 -1.96 2.59 14.07
CA LYS A 261 -1.26 1.56 14.82
C LYS A 261 -0.41 0.66 13.93
N ARG A 262 -0.92 0.28 12.75
CA ARG A 262 -0.17 -0.52 11.77
C ARG A 262 1.04 0.26 11.27
N GLU A 263 0.85 1.49 10.82
CA GLU A 263 1.94 2.33 10.30
C GLU A 263 3.03 2.59 11.36
N ALA A 264 2.64 2.82 12.62
CA ALA A 264 3.58 3.04 13.72
C ALA A 264 4.33 1.78 14.16
N LYS A 265 3.85 0.57 13.84
CA LYS A 265 4.46 -0.70 14.26
C LYS A 265 5.16 -1.46 13.14
N GLU A 266 4.63 -1.39 11.93
CA GLU A 266 5.04 -2.21 10.78
C GLU A 266 5.22 -1.37 9.49
N GLY A 267 4.84 -0.09 9.49
CA GLY A 267 4.90 0.76 8.30
C GLY A 267 5.97 1.85 8.35
N ILE A 268 5.78 2.90 7.54
CA ILE A 268 6.75 3.98 7.32
C ILE A 268 6.99 4.79 8.60
N LEU A 269 6.00 4.83 9.50
CA LEU A 269 6.12 5.53 10.78
C LEU A 269 6.85 4.72 11.87
N SER A 270 7.31 3.50 11.57
CA SER A 270 8.02 2.65 12.53
C SER A 270 9.49 3.03 12.70
N SER A 271 10.13 3.60 11.66
CA SER A 271 11.50 4.10 11.71
C SER A 271 11.51 5.62 11.91
N PHE A 272 12.40 6.11 12.77
CA PHE A 272 12.48 7.56 13.04
C PHE A 272 12.87 8.35 11.80
N GLU A 273 13.77 7.81 10.98
CA GLU A 273 14.29 8.43 9.75
C GLU A 273 13.19 8.68 8.73
N GLU A 274 12.31 7.70 8.50
CA GLU A 274 11.19 7.84 7.57
C GLU A 274 10.01 8.62 8.17
N ALA A 275 9.78 8.52 9.50
CA ALA A 275 8.69 9.20 10.18
C ALA A 275 8.92 10.70 10.39
N CYS A 276 10.18 11.14 10.44
CA CYS A 276 10.56 12.52 10.75
C CYS A 276 9.88 13.54 9.83
N LEU A 277 9.96 13.32 8.51
CA LEU A 277 9.44 14.27 7.53
C LEU A 277 7.90 14.41 7.62
N PRO A 278 7.10 13.32 7.58
CA PRO A 278 5.65 13.41 7.74
C PRO A 278 5.22 14.06 9.06
N ILE A 279 5.91 13.77 10.17
CA ILE A 279 5.58 14.33 11.49
C ILE A 279 5.89 15.83 11.54
N MET A 280 7.05 16.26 11.02
CA MET A 280 7.37 17.68 10.95
C MET A 280 6.40 18.44 10.05
N ALA A 281 6.08 17.88 8.89
CA ALA A 281 5.08 18.41 7.97
C ALA A 281 3.70 18.57 8.67
N ALA A 282 3.23 17.53 9.38
CA ALA A 282 1.99 17.57 10.15
C ALA A 282 2.01 18.63 11.25
N ALA A 283 3.09 18.70 12.04
CA ALA A 283 3.23 19.70 13.09
C ALA A 283 3.12 21.14 12.55
N GLY A 284 3.87 21.45 11.48
CA GLY A 284 3.78 22.75 10.80
C GLY A 284 2.39 23.00 10.23
N GLY A 285 1.83 21.99 9.57
CA GLY A 285 0.49 21.98 8.97
C GLY A 285 -0.66 22.14 9.97
N MET A 286 -0.42 21.98 11.27
CA MET A 286 -1.39 22.22 12.32
C MET A 286 -1.18 23.54 13.05
N ILE A 287 0.07 23.88 13.39
CA ILE A 287 0.39 25.06 14.20
C ILE A 287 0.00 26.36 13.49
N PHE A 288 0.43 26.53 12.24
CA PHE A 288 0.21 27.77 11.48
C PHE A 288 -1.26 28.06 11.17
N PRO A 289 -2.07 27.13 10.63
CA PRO A 289 -3.48 27.39 10.39
C PRO A 289 -4.25 27.71 11.68
N GLY A 290 -3.93 27.02 12.78
CA GLY A 290 -4.55 27.29 14.08
C GLY A 290 -4.25 28.70 14.60
N ILE A 291 -2.98 29.12 14.54
CA ILE A 291 -2.59 30.50 14.92
C ILE A 291 -3.29 31.53 14.04
N ILE A 292 -3.27 31.34 12.71
CA ILE A 292 -3.93 32.25 11.78
C ILE A 292 -5.42 32.37 12.11
N PHE A 293 -6.10 31.24 12.33
CA PHE A 293 -7.52 31.27 12.68
C PHE A 293 -7.79 32.08 13.94
N ILE A 294 -7.00 31.87 14.99
CA ILE A 294 -7.12 32.60 16.27
C ILE A 294 -6.92 34.09 16.06
N LEU A 295 -5.93 34.51 15.26
CA LEU A 295 -5.66 35.93 14.99
C LEU A 295 -6.86 36.63 14.32
N PHE A 296 -7.58 35.94 13.45
CA PHE A 296 -8.80 36.48 12.83
C PHE A 296 -10.02 36.40 13.75
N ASN A 297 -10.02 35.52 14.75
CA ASN A 297 -11.18 35.21 15.59
C ASN A 297 -10.94 35.53 17.08
N LEU A 298 -10.26 36.62 17.41
CA LEU A 298 -10.02 37.06 18.79
C LEU A 298 -11.30 37.49 19.55
N GLN A 299 -12.47 37.42 18.91
CA GLN A 299 -13.75 37.74 19.52
C GLN A 299 -14.17 36.63 20.51
N ALA A 300 -14.92 37.00 21.55
CA ALA A 300 -15.37 36.03 22.55
C ALA A 300 -16.26 34.96 21.91
N GLY A 301 -15.97 33.68 22.16
CA GLY A 301 -16.76 32.54 21.69
C GLY A 301 -16.36 31.97 20.32
N THR A 302 -15.59 32.68 19.50
CA THR A 302 -15.21 32.22 18.14
C THR A 302 -13.81 31.58 18.07
N THR A 303 -12.96 31.77 19.08
CA THR A 303 -11.62 31.15 19.12
C THR A 303 -11.64 29.63 19.21
N ARG A 304 -12.76 29.05 19.65
CA ARG A 304 -12.89 27.60 19.85
C ARG A 304 -12.78 26.81 18.56
N GLY A 305 -13.11 27.40 17.40
CA GLY A 305 -12.95 26.77 16.09
C GLY A 305 -11.52 26.69 15.55
N TRP A 306 -10.48 26.96 16.35
CA TRP A 306 -9.08 26.97 15.89
C TRP A 306 -8.61 25.65 15.28
N ALA A 307 -9.22 24.51 15.65
CA ALA A 307 -8.89 23.22 15.07
C ALA A 307 -9.65 22.92 13.77
N ILE A 308 -10.53 23.82 13.29
CA ILE A 308 -11.22 23.61 12.01
C ILE A 308 -10.22 23.61 10.84
N PRO A 309 -9.37 24.64 10.64
CA PRO A 309 -8.46 24.70 9.49
C PRO A 309 -7.20 23.83 9.63
N ILE A 310 -6.99 23.15 10.77
CA ILE A 310 -5.83 22.27 10.94
C ILE A 310 -6.05 20.90 10.29
N THR A 311 -7.31 20.47 10.14
CA THR A 311 -7.65 19.12 9.67
C THR A 311 -7.41 18.91 8.16
N THR A 312 -7.07 17.67 7.77
CA THR A 312 -6.98 17.24 6.36
C THR A 312 -7.99 16.12 6.05
N ASP A 313 -8.60 16.18 4.86
CA ASP A 313 -9.38 15.13 4.24
C ASP A 313 -8.54 14.43 3.15
N VAL A 314 -7.99 13.29 3.54
CA VAL A 314 -7.08 12.47 2.74
C VAL A 314 -7.77 11.90 1.51
N ALA A 315 -9.05 11.50 1.63
CA ALA A 315 -9.78 10.88 0.54
C ALA A 315 -9.91 11.87 -0.63
N LEU A 316 -10.28 13.12 -0.33
CA LEU A 316 -10.38 14.17 -1.35
C LEU A 316 -9.03 14.60 -1.91
N ALA A 317 -8.00 14.69 -1.08
CA ALA A 317 -6.64 15.00 -1.56
C ALA A 317 -6.15 13.94 -2.57
N LEU A 318 -6.38 12.65 -2.28
CA LEU A 318 -6.05 11.55 -3.19
C LEU A 318 -6.94 11.53 -4.43
N THR A 319 -8.23 11.89 -4.33
CA THR A 319 -9.11 12.07 -5.50
C THR A 319 -8.54 13.08 -6.49
N VAL A 320 -8.05 14.23 -6.00
CA VAL A 320 -7.43 15.25 -6.85
C VAL A 320 -6.12 14.75 -7.48
N LEU A 321 -5.30 13.99 -6.73
CA LEU A 321 -4.12 13.35 -7.30
C LEU A 321 -4.46 12.33 -8.39
N LEU A 322 -5.51 11.52 -8.22
CA LEU A 322 -5.92 10.57 -9.25
C LEU A 322 -6.45 11.27 -10.51
N LEU A 323 -7.10 12.42 -10.39
CA LEU A 323 -7.49 13.24 -11.54
C LEU A 323 -6.28 13.70 -12.37
N LEU A 324 -5.10 13.84 -11.75
CA LEU A 324 -3.86 14.11 -12.47
C LEU A 324 -3.27 12.85 -13.13
N GLY A 325 -3.65 11.65 -12.67
CA GLY A 325 -3.26 10.36 -13.25
C GLY A 325 -1.75 10.15 -13.27
N ALA A 326 -1.21 9.75 -14.42
CA ALA A 326 0.22 9.53 -14.63
C ALA A 326 1.09 10.80 -14.55
N LYS A 327 0.49 11.98 -14.41
CA LYS A 327 1.21 13.27 -14.34
C LYS A 327 1.82 13.55 -12.95
N VAL A 328 1.60 12.67 -11.98
CA VAL A 328 2.16 12.79 -10.64
C VAL A 328 2.99 11.56 -10.33
N LYS A 329 4.20 11.77 -9.81
CA LYS A 329 5.09 10.69 -9.39
C LYS A 329 4.54 9.95 -8.18
N ASP A 330 4.88 8.67 -8.07
CA ASP A 330 4.48 7.82 -6.93
C ASP A 330 4.99 8.37 -5.59
N SER A 331 6.13 9.03 -5.58
CA SER A 331 6.70 9.68 -4.40
C SER A 331 5.78 10.71 -3.75
N SER A 332 5.02 11.48 -4.55
CA SER A 332 4.04 12.45 -4.05
C SER A 332 2.81 11.77 -3.43
N ARG A 333 2.40 10.62 -3.97
CA ARG A 333 1.29 9.81 -3.44
C ARG A 333 1.68 9.22 -2.08
N ILE A 334 2.88 8.66 -1.99
CA ILE A 334 3.44 8.08 -0.77
C ILE A 334 3.58 9.16 0.32
N PHE A 335 4.14 10.33 -0.01
CA PHE A 335 4.24 11.44 0.93
C PHE A 335 2.87 11.88 1.45
N LEU A 336 1.88 12.06 0.58
CA LEU A 336 0.55 12.48 1.01
C LEU A 336 -0.14 11.44 1.88
N MET A 337 0.08 10.15 1.63
CA MET A 337 -0.42 9.08 2.50
C MET A 337 0.24 9.08 3.88
N SER A 338 1.56 9.26 3.97
CA SER A 338 2.26 9.27 5.27
C SER A 338 1.98 10.56 6.05
N TYR A 339 1.97 11.72 5.37
CA TYR A 339 1.54 13.00 5.95
C TYR A 339 0.13 12.91 6.51
N ALA A 340 -0.81 12.33 5.75
CA ALA A 340 -2.19 12.13 6.16
C ALA A 340 -2.32 11.35 7.49
N VAL A 341 -1.56 10.26 7.65
CA VAL A 341 -1.57 9.48 8.88
C VAL A 341 -1.03 10.30 10.06
N ALA A 342 0.08 11.03 9.87
CA ALA A 342 0.66 11.90 10.90
C ALA A 342 -0.29 13.04 11.31
N ASP A 343 -0.93 13.70 10.34
CA ASP A 343 -1.91 14.77 10.54
C ASP A 343 -3.15 14.24 11.28
N ALA A 344 -3.62 13.04 10.94
CA ALA A 344 -4.74 12.40 11.62
C ALA A 344 -4.44 12.09 13.10
N ILE A 345 -3.22 11.62 13.42
CA ILE A 345 -2.77 11.44 14.82
C ILE A 345 -2.86 12.77 15.57
N GLY A 346 -2.31 13.84 14.98
CA GLY A 346 -2.35 15.17 15.57
C GLY A 346 -3.77 15.68 15.79
N GLY A 347 -4.64 15.55 14.77
CA GLY A 347 -6.04 15.97 14.85
C GLY A 347 -6.81 15.24 15.95
N ILE A 348 -6.63 13.92 16.08
CA ILE A 348 -7.24 13.13 17.15
C ILE A 348 -6.78 13.61 18.53
N LEU A 349 -5.49 13.87 18.71
CA LEU A 349 -4.95 14.38 19.98
C LEU A 349 -5.55 15.75 20.33
N VAL A 350 -5.71 16.63 19.33
CA VAL A 350 -6.35 17.93 19.53
C VAL A 350 -7.81 17.78 19.94
N ILE A 351 -8.58 16.92 19.27
CA ILE A 351 -9.98 16.64 19.62
C ILE A 351 -10.07 16.14 21.06
N ALA A 352 -9.24 15.17 21.44
CA ALA A 352 -9.26 14.55 22.76
C ALA A 352 -8.94 15.53 23.90
N VAL A 353 -8.01 16.47 23.68
CA VAL A 353 -7.54 17.39 24.72
C VAL A 353 -8.39 18.66 24.83
N PHE A 354 -8.84 19.21 23.70
CA PHE A 354 -9.42 20.57 23.67
C PHE A 354 -10.95 20.61 23.55
N TYR A 355 -11.62 19.49 23.22
CA TYR A 355 -13.06 19.46 22.96
C TYR A 355 -13.86 18.58 23.93
N ALA A 356 -13.28 18.16 25.05
CA ALA A 356 -14.03 17.51 26.13
C ALA A 356 -14.81 18.55 26.95
N GLU A 357 -16.10 18.32 27.20
CA GLU A 357 -16.96 19.22 27.99
C GLU A 357 -17.75 18.50 29.07
N GLY A 358 -18.01 19.20 30.18
CA GLY A 358 -19.00 18.75 31.18
C GLY A 358 -18.71 17.35 31.77
N ILE A 359 -17.45 17.05 32.09
CA ILE A 359 -17.01 15.67 32.30
C ILE A 359 -17.73 15.00 33.47
N ASN A 360 -18.55 13.99 33.19
CA ASN A 360 -18.98 13.01 34.18
C ASN A 360 -17.86 11.98 34.39
N TRP A 361 -17.07 12.21 35.43
CA TRP A 361 -15.91 11.39 35.77
C TRP A 361 -16.24 9.91 35.96
N LEU A 362 -17.41 9.58 36.51
CA LEU A 362 -17.79 8.19 36.73
C LEU A 362 -17.98 7.46 35.39
N ALA A 363 -18.75 8.06 34.48
CA ALA A 363 -18.95 7.52 33.14
C ALA A 363 -17.62 7.43 32.37
N GLY A 364 -16.76 8.44 32.50
CA GLY A 364 -15.43 8.44 31.89
C GLY A 364 -14.54 7.29 32.40
N LEU A 365 -14.52 7.07 33.71
CA LEU A 365 -13.79 5.95 34.32
C LEU A 365 -14.34 4.59 33.89
N ILE A 366 -15.66 4.45 33.73
CA ILE A 366 -16.27 3.22 33.18
C ILE A 366 -15.79 2.98 31.74
N GLY A 367 -15.76 4.02 30.90
CA GLY A 367 -15.26 3.92 29.53
C GLY A 367 -13.78 3.53 29.47
N ILE A 368 -12.93 4.13 30.31
CA ILE A 368 -11.52 3.71 30.46
C ILE A 368 -11.43 2.26 30.95
N GLY A 369 -12.30 1.84 31.86
CA GLY A 369 -12.41 0.46 32.33
C GLY A 369 -12.65 -0.53 31.20
N PHE A 370 -13.55 -0.23 30.27
CA PHE A 370 -13.76 -1.04 29.06
C PHE A 370 -12.49 -1.13 28.20
N ILE A 371 -11.80 -0.02 27.96
CA ILE A 371 -10.52 -0.02 27.21
C ILE A 371 -9.45 -0.86 27.92
N LEU A 372 -9.36 -0.79 29.25
CA LEU A 372 -8.45 -1.60 30.04
C LEU A 372 -8.78 -3.10 29.93
N ILE A 373 -10.06 -3.47 29.92
CA ILE A 373 -10.47 -4.86 29.69
C ILE A 373 -10.01 -5.33 28.31
N ALA A 374 -10.22 -4.54 27.25
CA ALA A 374 -9.73 -4.87 25.91
C ALA A 374 -8.21 -5.04 25.86
N PHE A 375 -7.47 -4.18 26.58
CA PHE A 375 -6.02 -4.28 26.71
C PHE A 375 -5.58 -5.58 27.42
N VAL A 376 -6.26 -5.96 28.50
CA VAL A 376 -6.00 -7.23 29.20
C VAL A 376 -6.30 -8.42 28.30
N LEU A 377 -7.41 -8.42 27.57
CA LEU A 377 -7.75 -9.49 26.62
C LEU A 377 -6.71 -9.64 25.50
N ASN A 378 -6.18 -8.52 25.00
CA ASN A 378 -5.08 -8.53 24.03
C ASN A 378 -3.81 -9.14 24.64
N SER A 379 -3.51 -8.78 25.88
CA SER A 379 -2.38 -9.36 26.64
C SER A 379 -2.56 -10.87 26.87
N LEU A 380 -3.80 -11.35 26.99
CA LEU A 380 -4.16 -12.78 27.06
C LEU A 380 -4.22 -13.45 25.67
N LYS A 381 -3.83 -12.77 24.60
CA LYS A 381 -3.82 -13.26 23.21
C LYS A 381 -5.21 -13.67 22.68
N ILE A 382 -6.28 -13.09 23.23
CA ILE A 382 -7.64 -13.31 22.73
C ILE A 382 -7.82 -12.47 21.47
N GLN A 383 -8.09 -13.12 20.34
CA GLN A 383 -8.12 -12.48 19.00
C GLN A 383 -9.52 -12.49 18.36
N ARG A 384 -10.60 -12.59 19.14
CA ARG A 384 -11.97 -12.60 18.61
C ARG A 384 -12.48 -11.17 18.47
N SER A 385 -12.69 -10.70 17.24
CA SER A 385 -13.14 -9.34 16.93
C SER A 385 -14.46 -8.96 17.60
N GLU A 386 -15.37 -9.92 17.77
CA GLU A 386 -16.72 -9.71 18.31
C GLU A 386 -16.67 -9.22 19.76
N ILE A 387 -15.69 -9.72 20.53
CA ILE A 387 -15.49 -9.33 21.93
C ILE A 387 -15.04 -7.87 22.02
N TYR A 388 -14.10 -7.47 21.16
CA TYR A 388 -13.64 -6.09 21.09
C TYR A 388 -14.74 -5.15 20.61
N THR A 389 -15.58 -5.57 19.66
CA THR A 389 -16.75 -4.78 19.24
C THR A 389 -17.70 -4.53 20.41
N LEU A 390 -18.03 -5.57 21.20
CA LEU A 390 -18.91 -5.40 22.35
C LEU A 390 -18.32 -4.45 23.41
N ILE A 391 -17.03 -4.58 23.69
CA ILE A 391 -16.31 -3.68 24.61
C ILE A 391 -16.29 -2.26 24.07
N GLY A 392 -16.07 -2.10 22.76
CA GLY A 392 -16.09 -0.83 22.05
C GLY A 392 -17.43 -0.12 22.18
N ILE A 393 -18.55 -0.84 22.02
CA ILE A 393 -19.90 -0.29 22.21
C ILE A 393 -20.07 0.18 23.67
N GLY A 394 -19.62 -0.61 24.65
CA GLY A 394 -19.66 -0.21 26.06
C GLY A 394 -18.85 1.05 26.35
N ALA A 395 -17.62 1.12 25.82
CA ALA A 395 -16.76 2.30 25.94
C ALA A 395 -17.36 3.54 25.25
N TRP A 396 -17.94 3.36 24.07
CA TRP A 396 -18.61 4.42 23.30
C TRP A 396 -19.79 5.02 24.06
N ILE A 397 -20.69 4.18 24.59
CA ILE A 397 -21.81 4.64 25.43
C ILE A 397 -21.27 5.38 26.66
N ALA A 398 -20.27 4.81 27.35
CA ALA A 398 -19.72 5.42 28.55
C ALA A 398 -19.06 6.78 28.27
N PHE A 399 -18.39 6.96 27.14
CA PHE A 399 -17.81 8.24 26.75
C PHE A 399 -18.88 9.25 26.35
N LEU A 400 -19.92 8.83 25.63
CA LEU A 400 -21.06 9.70 25.31
C LEU A 400 -21.68 10.31 26.57
N TYR A 401 -21.94 9.52 27.61
CA TYR A 401 -22.46 10.02 28.89
C TYR A 401 -21.41 10.75 29.75
N SER A 402 -20.12 10.58 29.44
CA SER A 402 -19.05 11.26 30.17
C SER A 402 -18.78 12.66 29.68
N GLY A 403 -19.30 13.06 28.50
CA GLY A 403 -18.95 14.33 27.86
C GLY A 403 -17.55 14.32 27.20
N ILE A 404 -16.87 13.17 27.21
CA ILE A 404 -15.68 12.92 26.39
C ILE A 404 -16.18 12.50 25.01
N SER A 405 -15.53 12.99 23.94
CA SER A 405 -15.91 12.62 22.57
C SER A 405 -15.93 11.08 22.39
N PRO A 406 -17.08 10.50 22.01
CA PRO A 406 -17.23 9.06 21.71
C PRO A 406 -16.24 8.53 20.67
N VAL A 407 -15.79 9.40 19.75
CA VAL A 407 -14.73 9.10 18.78
C VAL A 407 -13.46 8.57 19.44
N LEU A 408 -13.11 9.07 20.63
CA LEU A 408 -11.94 8.63 21.37
C LEU A 408 -12.06 7.16 21.79
N ALA A 409 -13.27 6.66 22.05
CA ALA A 409 -13.48 5.24 22.37
C ALA A 409 -13.07 4.36 21.19
N GLY A 410 -13.43 4.76 19.97
CA GLY A 410 -13.00 4.11 18.73
C GLY A 410 -11.47 4.08 18.64
N VAL A 411 -10.81 5.24 18.67
CA VAL A 411 -9.35 5.29 18.53
C VAL A 411 -8.65 4.44 19.61
N LEU A 412 -9.01 4.62 20.88
CA LEU A 412 -8.38 3.86 21.97
C LEU A 412 -8.60 2.35 21.82
N LEU A 413 -9.79 1.92 21.41
CA LEU A 413 -10.06 0.52 21.13
C LEU A 413 -9.15 -0.02 20.01
N ALA A 414 -8.93 0.74 18.94
CA ALA A 414 -8.02 0.34 17.85
C ALA A 414 -6.61 0.04 18.39
N PHE A 415 -6.14 0.86 19.33
CA PHE A 415 -4.85 0.64 20.00
C PHE A 415 -4.80 -0.63 20.85
N THR A 416 -5.93 -1.23 21.20
CA THR A 416 -6.00 -2.52 21.90
C THR A 416 -6.11 -3.74 20.97
N ILE A 417 -6.45 -3.58 19.69
CA ILE A 417 -6.65 -4.71 18.77
C ILE A 417 -5.34 -5.48 18.48
N PRO A 418 -5.31 -6.83 18.50
CA PRO A 418 -4.09 -7.59 18.23
C PRO A 418 -3.53 -7.40 16.81
N LEU A 419 -2.26 -7.02 16.70
CA LEU A 419 -1.52 -6.86 15.44
C LEU A 419 -0.74 -8.12 15.03
N LYS A 420 -0.35 -8.98 15.97
CA LYS A 420 0.36 -10.21 15.64
C LYS A 420 -0.62 -11.31 15.21
N PRO A 421 -0.37 -12.01 14.08
CA PRO A 421 -1.20 -13.13 13.67
C PRO A 421 -1.08 -14.30 14.66
N LYS A 422 -2.04 -15.24 14.60
CA LYS A 422 -2.00 -16.44 15.46
C LYS A 422 -0.97 -17.44 14.99
N ILE A 423 -0.85 -17.59 13.68
CA ILE A 423 0.14 -18.44 13.01
C ILE A 423 1.21 -17.50 12.45
N ASP A 424 2.47 -17.79 12.76
CA ASP A 424 3.60 -17.05 12.21
C ASP A 424 3.94 -17.51 10.79
N GLN A 425 4.86 -16.82 10.13
CA GLN A 425 5.21 -17.12 8.74
C GLN A 425 5.73 -18.56 8.57
N SER A 426 6.53 -19.06 9.52
CA SER A 426 7.07 -20.42 9.48
C SER A 426 5.98 -21.47 9.64
N GLY A 427 5.07 -21.30 10.61
CA GLY A 427 3.92 -22.19 10.78
C GLY A 427 2.97 -22.16 9.58
N PHE A 428 2.76 -20.99 8.98
CA PHE A 428 1.94 -20.86 7.77
C PHE A 428 2.53 -21.67 6.61
N ILE A 429 3.83 -21.50 6.34
CA ILE A 429 4.52 -22.21 5.26
C ILE A 429 4.45 -23.72 5.50
N GLN A 430 4.82 -24.18 6.70
CA GLN A 430 4.86 -25.60 7.01
C GLN A 430 3.48 -26.25 6.86
N THR A 431 2.46 -25.72 7.53
CA THR A 431 1.11 -26.31 7.47
C THR A 431 0.51 -26.21 6.07
N SER A 432 0.81 -25.15 5.30
CA SER A 432 0.34 -25.03 3.92
C SER A 432 0.95 -26.09 3.02
N TRP A 433 2.25 -26.38 3.14
CA TRP A 433 2.91 -27.45 2.38
C TRP A 433 2.35 -28.82 2.74
N GLU A 434 2.21 -29.13 4.02
CA GLU A 434 1.62 -30.38 4.50
C GLU A 434 0.19 -30.56 3.95
N THR A 435 -0.63 -29.51 4.01
CA THR A 435 -2.03 -29.55 3.53
C THR A 435 -2.12 -29.65 2.00
N LEU A 436 -1.21 -29.01 1.26
CA LEU A 436 -1.16 -29.11 -0.20
C LEU A 436 -0.71 -30.50 -0.67
N GLU A 437 0.19 -31.14 0.08
CA GLU A 437 0.60 -32.52 -0.18
C GLU A 437 -0.56 -33.49 0.10
N GLU A 438 -1.30 -33.30 1.19
CA GLU A 438 -2.56 -34.02 1.46
C GLU A 438 -3.58 -33.84 0.33
N TYR A 439 -3.81 -32.59 -0.10
CA TYR A 439 -4.71 -32.27 -1.22
C TYR A 439 -4.31 -33.02 -2.50
N LYS A 440 -3.03 -32.97 -2.86
CA LYS A 440 -2.51 -33.63 -4.05
C LYS A 440 -2.68 -35.16 -3.97
N ASN A 441 -2.37 -35.76 -2.83
CA ASN A 441 -2.50 -37.21 -2.65
C ASN A 441 -3.97 -37.65 -2.74
N ALA A 442 -4.90 -36.85 -2.17
CA ALA A 442 -6.33 -37.12 -2.27
C ALA A 442 -6.83 -37.05 -3.73
N THR A 443 -6.33 -36.13 -4.56
CA THR A 443 -6.75 -36.01 -5.96
C THR A 443 -6.11 -37.04 -6.90
N GLU A 444 -4.94 -37.56 -6.58
CA GLU A 444 -4.22 -38.56 -7.40
C GLU A 444 -4.65 -40.01 -7.12
N THR A 445 -5.43 -40.28 -6.07
CA THR A 445 -5.85 -41.64 -5.69
C THR A 445 -7.01 -42.16 -6.56
N ASP A 446 -6.85 -43.36 -7.13
CA ASP A 446 -7.74 -43.92 -8.16
C ASP A 446 -9.13 -44.36 -7.61
N SER A 447 -10.07 -43.42 -7.66
CA SER A 447 -11.47 -43.49 -8.09
C SER A 447 -12.40 -44.70 -7.81
N SER A 448 -12.14 -45.53 -6.79
CA SER A 448 -13.15 -46.53 -6.36
C SER A 448 -14.21 -45.97 -5.39
N ASP A 449 -13.94 -44.84 -4.72
CA ASP A 449 -14.84 -44.26 -3.71
C ASP A 449 -14.86 -42.71 -3.76
N ARG A 450 -15.58 -42.15 -4.73
CA ARG A 450 -15.69 -40.69 -4.98
C ARG A 450 -16.21 -39.88 -3.78
N SER A 451 -16.93 -40.52 -2.86
CA SER A 451 -17.50 -39.87 -1.66
C SER A 451 -16.39 -39.41 -0.72
N ASN A 452 -15.46 -40.31 -0.37
CA ASN A 452 -14.38 -40.04 0.57
C ASN A 452 -13.33 -39.08 -0.02
N THR A 453 -13.09 -39.16 -1.34
CA THR A 453 -12.15 -38.25 -2.02
C THR A 453 -12.60 -36.79 -1.96
N THR A 454 -13.91 -36.55 -2.04
CA THR A 454 -14.47 -35.18 -2.02
C THR A 454 -14.35 -34.56 -0.62
N GLU A 455 -14.58 -35.36 0.44
CA GLU A 455 -14.47 -34.90 1.83
C GLU A 455 -13.02 -34.57 2.23
N GLU A 456 -12.04 -35.36 1.79
CA GLU A 456 -10.62 -35.11 2.04
C GLU A 456 -10.13 -33.85 1.32
N VAL A 457 -10.56 -33.65 0.07
CA VAL A 457 -10.28 -32.45 -0.71
C VAL A 457 -10.88 -31.21 -0.02
N ASP A 458 -12.14 -31.26 0.38
CA ASP A 458 -12.81 -30.15 1.07
C ASP A 458 -12.10 -29.84 2.39
N LYS A 459 -11.71 -30.86 3.17
CA LYS A 459 -10.98 -30.68 4.42
C LYS A 459 -9.62 -30.01 4.22
N ALA A 460 -8.88 -30.38 3.19
CA ALA A 460 -7.62 -29.75 2.85
C ALA A 460 -7.83 -28.26 2.46
N LEU A 461 -8.84 -27.98 1.63
CA LEU A 461 -9.20 -26.61 1.26
C LEU A 461 -9.62 -25.77 2.48
N PHE A 462 -10.48 -26.30 3.37
CA PHE A 462 -10.86 -25.62 4.61
C PHE A 462 -9.66 -25.38 5.54
N THR A 463 -8.72 -26.33 5.58
CA THR A 463 -7.49 -26.18 6.38
C THR A 463 -6.61 -25.08 5.82
N LEU A 464 -6.39 -25.03 4.50
CA LEU A 464 -5.68 -23.94 3.83
C LEU A 464 -6.36 -22.58 4.08
N GLN A 465 -7.68 -22.51 3.93
CA GLN A 465 -8.45 -21.29 4.22
C GLN A 465 -8.29 -20.85 5.67
N ARG A 466 -8.34 -21.78 6.63
CA ARG A 466 -8.15 -21.49 8.06
C ARG A 466 -6.74 -21.00 8.34
N VAL A 467 -5.72 -21.68 7.81
CA VAL A 467 -4.31 -21.34 8.03
C VAL A 467 -3.96 -19.99 7.42
N ALA A 468 -4.43 -19.71 6.20
CA ALA A 468 -4.32 -18.38 5.59
C ALA A 468 -5.05 -17.30 6.41
N ARG A 469 -6.24 -17.60 6.90
CA ARG A 469 -6.98 -16.70 7.80
C ARG A 469 -6.22 -16.49 9.11
N GLU A 470 -5.61 -17.49 9.72
CA GLU A 470 -4.93 -17.34 11.01
C GLU A 470 -3.52 -16.74 10.92
N ALA A 471 -2.92 -16.77 9.72
CA ALA A 471 -1.68 -16.08 9.38
C ALA A 471 -1.86 -14.56 9.14
N THR A 472 -3.09 -14.09 8.96
CA THR A 472 -3.42 -12.67 8.88
C THR A 472 -3.86 -12.13 10.24
N SER A 473 -3.37 -10.94 10.62
CA SER A 473 -3.67 -10.35 11.91
C SER A 473 -5.14 -9.94 12.05
N THR A 474 -5.63 -9.86 13.29
CA THR A 474 -7.00 -9.39 13.56
C THR A 474 -7.16 -7.92 13.16
N LEU A 475 -6.12 -7.11 13.40
CA LEU A 475 -6.07 -5.72 12.96
C LEU A 475 -6.22 -5.60 11.45
N SER A 476 -5.43 -6.33 10.66
CA SER A 476 -5.46 -6.24 9.19
C SER A 476 -6.82 -6.65 8.62
N LYS A 477 -7.45 -7.69 9.17
CA LYS A 477 -8.80 -8.12 8.76
C LYS A 477 -9.86 -7.06 9.05
N LEU A 478 -9.79 -6.43 10.22
CA LEU A 478 -10.71 -5.37 10.59
C LEU A 478 -10.47 -4.12 9.75
N GLU A 479 -9.21 -3.75 9.50
CA GLU A 479 -8.85 -2.64 8.62
C GLU A 479 -9.45 -2.86 7.23
N GLU A 480 -9.22 -4.01 6.58
CA GLU A 480 -9.73 -4.30 5.25
C GLU A 480 -11.25 -4.23 5.17
N LYS A 481 -11.95 -4.89 6.11
CA LYS A 481 -13.41 -4.90 6.16
C LYS A 481 -14.01 -3.51 6.40
N LEU A 482 -13.43 -2.76 7.34
CA LEU A 482 -13.94 -1.44 7.70
C LEU A 482 -13.59 -0.38 6.66
N ASN A 483 -12.47 -0.52 5.97
CA ASN A 483 -12.03 0.45 4.99
C ASN A 483 -13.12 0.63 3.90
N GLU A 484 -13.64 -0.44 3.33
CA GLU A 484 -14.72 -0.36 2.35
C GLU A 484 -16.02 0.22 2.95
N GLN A 485 -16.45 -0.28 4.11
CA GLN A 485 -17.69 0.17 4.75
C GLN A 485 -17.63 1.66 5.13
N VAL A 486 -16.51 2.13 5.66
CA VAL A 486 -16.35 3.51 6.09
C VAL A 486 -16.37 4.45 4.87
N HIS A 487 -15.62 4.11 3.83
CA HIS A 487 -15.48 4.98 2.66
C HIS A 487 -16.74 5.03 1.78
N PHE A 488 -17.49 3.93 1.66
CA PHE A 488 -18.67 3.87 0.80
C PHE A 488 -20.01 4.02 1.52
N LEU A 489 -20.05 3.90 2.86
CA LEU A 489 -21.28 4.06 3.64
C LEU A 489 -21.18 5.23 4.63
N VAL A 490 -20.20 5.19 5.54
CA VAL A 490 -20.09 6.17 6.63
C VAL A 490 -19.85 7.58 6.11
N LEU A 491 -18.81 7.78 5.29
CA LEU A 491 -18.43 9.10 4.80
C LEU A 491 -19.51 9.75 3.91
N PRO A 492 -20.15 9.04 2.95
CA PRO A 492 -21.29 9.56 2.19
C PRO A 492 -22.49 9.96 3.04
N ILE A 493 -22.88 9.13 4.01
CA ILE A 493 -24.00 9.42 4.92
C ILE A 493 -23.67 10.63 5.81
N PHE A 494 -22.44 10.69 6.32
CA PHE A 494 -21.95 11.84 7.09
C PHE A 494 -22.02 13.13 6.28
N ALA A 495 -21.59 13.10 5.01
CA ALA A 495 -21.65 14.26 4.13
C ALA A 495 -23.10 14.72 3.88
N LEU A 496 -24.03 13.79 3.65
CA LEU A 496 -25.45 14.11 3.51
C LEU A 496 -26.00 14.77 4.78
N ALA A 497 -25.81 14.15 5.94
CA ALA A 497 -26.35 14.68 7.20
C ALA A 497 -25.80 16.08 7.54
N ASN A 498 -24.56 16.38 7.15
CA ASN A 498 -23.91 17.64 7.49
C ASN A 498 -23.94 18.70 6.39
N SER A 499 -24.48 18.40 5.20
CA SER A 499 -24.59 19.36 4.07
C SER A 499 -25.75 20.34 4.17
N GLY A 500 -26.51 20.35 5.28
CA GLY A 500 -27.74 21.11 5.48
C GLY A 500 -27.55 22.64 5.53
N ILE A 501 -27.05 23.23 4.45
CA ILE A 501 -26.82 24.67 4.29
C ILE A 501 -27.97 25.24 3.44
N VAL A 502 -28.94 25.89 4.10
CA VAL A 502 -30.07 26.54 3.41
C VAL A 502 -29.62 27.90 2.88
N LEU A 503 -29.34 27.96 1.58
CA LEU A 503 -28.83 29.15 0.89
C LEU A 503 -29.91 30.24 0.74
N THR A 504 -31.19 29.85 0.56
CA THR A 504 -32.30 30.74 0.19
C THR A 504 -32.59 31.86 1.21
N ASN A 505 -32.32 31.61 2.50
CA ASN A 505 -32.61 32.54 3.59
C ASN A 505 -31.36 33.18 4.20
N THR A 506 -30.18 32.93 3.61
CA THR A 506 -28.91 33.41 4.15
C THR A 506 -28.34 34.50 3.24
N ASN A 507 -27.92 35.63 3.83
CA ASN A 507 -27.07 36.59 3.13
C ASN A 507 -25.69 35.95 2.94
N LEU A 508 -25.52 35.13 1.89
CA LEU A 508 -24.30 34.35 1.65
C LEU A 508 -23.05 35.22 1.65
N LEU A 509 -23.07 36.34 0.94
CA LEU A 509 -21.96 37.28 0.90
C LEU A 509 -21.61 37.79 2.30
N GLN A 510 -22.61 38.18 3.09
CA GLN A 510 -22.40 38.68 4.44
C GLN A 510 -21.80 37.60 5.35
N ASN A 511 -22.25 36.35 5.23
CA ASN A 511 -21.75 35.23 6.02
C ASN A 511 -20.32 34.84 5.64
N ILE A 512 -19.94 34.91 4.36
CA ILE A 512 -18.58 34.58 3.90
C ILE A 512 -17.55 35.59 4.42
N PHE A 513 -17.92 36.88 4.51
CA PHE A 513 -17.03 37.93 5.01
C PHE A 513 -17.01 38.04 6.55
N GLN A 514 -17.54 37.05 7.27
CA GLN A 514 -17.42 36.99 8.72
C GLN A 514 -16.04 36.46 9.15
N PRO A 515 -15.60 36.78 10.38
CA PRO A 515 -14.28 36.38 10.89
C PRO A 515 -14.01 34.86 10.84
N ILE A 516 -15.04 34.03 11.12
CA ILE A 516 -14.89 32.56 11.14
C ILE A 516 -14.52 32.03 9.73
N PRO A 517 -15.33 32.23 8.67
CA PRO A 517 -15.01 31.73 7.35
C PRO A 517 -13.75 32.36 6.77
N ILE A 518 -13.49 33.65 7.01
CA ILE A 518 -12.21 34.27 6.60
C ILE A 518 -11.03 33.57 7.30
N GLY A 519 -11.11 33.32 8.61
CA GLY A 519 -10.07 32.61 9.35
C GLY A 519 -9.81 31.20 8.80
N ILE A 520 -10.85 30.48 8.37
CA ILE A 520 -10.72 29.15 7.75
C ILE A 520 -10.08 29.25 6.36
N ILE A 521 -10.57 30.17 5.52
CA ILE A 521 -10.07 30.36 4.14
C ILE A 521 -8.60 30.79 4.15
N VAL A 522 -8.25 31.78 4.99
CA VAL A 522 -6.87 32.25 5.12
C VAL A 522 -5.99 31.20 5.82
N GLY A 523 -6.58 30.37 6.68
CA GLY A 523 -5.91 29.25 7.33
C GLY A 523 -5.22 28.28 6.37
N ILE A 524 -5.73 28.12 5.13
CA ILE A 524 -5.09 27.32 4.08
C ILE A 524 -3.64 27.77 3.84
N PHE A 525 -3.40 29.08 3.78
CA PHE A 525 -2.05 29.61 3.60
C PHE A 525 -1.15 29.23 4.77
N GLY A 526 -1.70 29.22 5.99
CA GLY A 526 -1.01 28.70 7.16
C GLY A 526 -0.58 27.26 6.97
N LYS A 527 -1.46 26.42 6.43
CA LYS A 527 -1.15 25.00 6.18
C LYS A 527 -0.07 24.83 5.12
N ILE A 528 -0.18 25.54 4.00
CA ILE A 528 0.84 25.55 2.93
C ILE A 528 2.21 25.98 3.47
N ILE A 529 2.24 27.11 4.20
CA ILE A 529 3.46 27.66 4.79
C ILE A 529 4.01 26.67 5.81
N GLY A 530 3.18 26.16 6.71
CA GLY A 530 3.56 25.28 7.79
C GLY A 530 4.19 23.97 7.29
N ILE A 531 3.48 23.25 6.41
CA ILE A 531 3.96 21.99 5.82
C ILE A 531 5.28 22.22 5.08
N SER A 532 5.33 23.24 4.21
CA SER A 532 6.51 23.51 3.39
C SER A 532 7.72 23.94 4.24
N LEU A 533 7.51 24.84 5.20
CA LEU A 533 8.56 25.39 6.05
C LEU A 533 9.13 24.33 6.99
N PHE A 534 8.29 23.55 7.66
CA PHE A 534 8.76 22.53 8.60
C PHE A 534 9.46 21.38 7.87
N SER A 535 8.95 20.98 6.71
CA SER A 535 9.63 20.00 5.86
C SER A 535 10.98 20.52 5.37
N TYR A 536 11.06 21.79 4.97
CA TYR A 536 12.32 22.41 4.58
C TYR A 536 13.33 22.50 5.74
N ILE A 537 12.88 22.88 6.94
CA ILE A 537 13.73 22.90 8.14
C ILE A 537 14.25 21.48 8.44
N GLY A 538 13.36 20.48 8.45
CA GLY A 538 13.71 19.09 8.72
C GLY A 538 14.76 18.53 7.77
N CYS A 539 14.57 18.77 6.46
CA CYS A 539 15.46 18.23 5.43
C CYS A 539 16.75 19.04 5.24
N CYS A 540 16.67 20.37 5.17
CA CYS A 540 17.81 21.20 4.76
C CYS A 540 18.60 21.79 5.92
N ILE A 541 17.94 22.17 7.02
CA ILE A 541 18.58 22.88 8.13
C ILE A 541 19.05 21.91 9.19
N SER A 542 18.16 21.03 9.63
CA SER A 542 18.44 20.08 10.71
C SER A 542 19.02 18.76 10.21
N LYS A 543 18.86 18.44 8.92
CA LYS A 543 19.23 17.14 8.31
C LYS A 543 18.68 15.94 9.11
N PHE A 544 17.52 16.11 9.72
CA PHE A 544 16.86 15.06 10.49
C PHE A 544 15.97 14.19 9.62
N CYS A 545 15.54 14.70 8.47
CA CYS A 545 14.64 13.99 7.58
C CYS A 545 15.17 14.01 6.14
N GLU A 546 14.75 13.04 5.34
CA GLU A 546 15.05 12.96 3.91
C GLU A 546 13.76 13.02 3.09
N LEU A 547 13.84 13.62 1.89
CA LEU A 547 12.72 13.57 0.95
C LEU A 547 12.61 12.17 0.34
N PRO A 548 11.39 11.67 0.06
CA PRO A 548 11.22 10.42 -0.66
C PRO A 548 11.98 10.41 -1.99
N GLU A 549 12.46 9.24 -2.40
CA GLU A 549 13.18 9.10 -3.68
C GLU A 549 12.38 9.70 -4.83
N ASN A 550 13.06 10.48 -5.67
CA ASN A 550 12.49 11.19 -6.83
C ASN A 550 11.49 12.32 -6.50
N MET A 551 11.33 12.69 -5.23
CA MET A 551 10.53 13.84 -4.82
C MET A 551 11.35 15.12 -4.72
N ASN A 552 10.84 16.22 -5.25
CA ASN A 552 11.45 17.54 -5.10
C ASN A 552 10.59 18.47 -4.22
N PHE A 553 11.15 19.61 -3.79
CA PHE A 553 10.42 20.59 -2.97
C PHE A 553 9.25 21.28 -3.69
N ARG A 554 9.19 21.27 -5.04
CA ARG A 554 8.06 21.82 -5.81
C ARG A 554 6.86 20.89 -5.74
N GLU A 555 7.09 19.59 -5.86
CA GLU A 555 6.09 18.53 -5.68
C GLU A 555 5.59 18.52 -4.24
N LEU A 556 6.50 18.67 -3.26
CA LEU A 556 6.14 18.84 -1.85
C LEU A 556 5.24 20.06 -1.63
N PHE A 557 5.54 21.19 -2.27
CA PHE A 557 4.70 22.38 -2.19
C PHE A 557 3.31 22.12 -2.80
N GLY A 558 3.23 21.41 -3.92
CA GLY A 558 1.95 20.98 -4.51
C GLY A 558 1.15 20.07 -3.57
N ALA A 559 1.82 19.10 -2.95
CA ALA A 559 1.23 18.24 -1.92
C ALA A 559 0.76 19.04 -0.70
N ALA A 560 1.52 20.04 -0.25
CA ALA A 560 1.14 20.93 0.85
C ALA A 560 -0.15 21.72 0.55
N ILE A 561 -0.36 22.15 -0.71
CA ILE A 561 -1.61 22.78 -1.13
C ILE A 561 -2.78 21.80 -1.03
N LEU A 562 -2.60 20.55 -1.49
CA LEU A 562 -3.63 19.51 -1.36
C LEU A 562 -3.91 19.13 0.10
N GLY A 563 -2.90 19.22 0.98
CA GLY A 563 -3.09 19.11 2.43
C GLY A 563 -4.02 20.18 3.01
N GLY A 564 -4.27 21.27 2.28
CA GLY A 564 -5.26 22.30 2.62
C GLY A 564 -6.73 21.87 2.53
N ILE A 565 -7.03 20.70 1.96
CA ILE A 565 -8.38 20.17 1.85
C ILE A 565 -8.78 19.56 3.20
N GLY A 566 -9.70 20.18 3.95
CA GLY A 566 -10.12 19.72 5.29
C GLY A 566 -11.50 19.06 5.36
N PHE A 567 -12.37 19.36 4.38
CA PHE A 567 -13.75 18.91 4.22
C PHE A 567 -14.39 18.05 5.35
N THR A 568 -14.33 16.72 5.32
CA THR A 568 -15.05 15.86 6.29
C THR A 568 -14.62 16.10 7.73
N SER A 569 -13.32 15.99 8.01
CA SER A 569 -12.74 16.19 9.33
C SER A 569 -12.98 17.61 9.85
N ALA A 570 -12.93 18.62 8.97
CA ALA A 570 -13.18 20.02 9.34
C ALA A 570 -14.64 20.25 9.71
N ILE A 571 -15.59 19.64 8.97
CA ILE A 571 -17.03 19.69 9.27
C ILE A 571 -17.30 19.00 10.61
N PHE A 572 -16.67 17.86 10.86
CA PHE A 572 -16.80 17.15 12.14
C PHE A 572 -16.31 18.00 13.31
N VAL A 573 -15.13 18.59 13.21
CA VAL A 573 -14.58 19.49 14.25
C VAL A 573 -15.46 20.72 14.44
N THR A 574 -16.12 21.22 13.40
CA THR A 574 -17.05 22.35 13.51
C THR A 574 -18.20 22.06 14.46
N GLU A 575 -18.79 20.86 14.37
CA GLU A 575 -19.92 20.45 15.22
C GLU A 575 -19.46 20.20 16.67
N LEU A 576 -18.18 19.88 16.90
CA LEU A 576 -17.58 19.84 18.25
C LEU A 576 -17.23 21.24 18.80
N ALA A 577 -16.94 22.19 17.92
CA ALA A 577 -16.43 23.51 18.30
C ALA A 577 -17.55 24.49 18.67
N TYR A 578 -18.71 24.37 18.04
CA TYR A 578 -19.78 25.37 18.15
C TYR A 578 -21.14 24.74 18.40
N TYR A 579 -21.90 25.36 19.30
CA TYR A 579 -23.31 25.06 19.53
C TYR A 579 -24.24 26.01 18.76
N GLU A 580 -23.76 27.22 18.42
CA GLU A 580 -24.54 28.21 17.69
C GLU A 580 -24.64 27.83 16.20
N GLU A 581 -25.87 27.64 15.71
CA GLU A 581 -26.14 27.25 14.32
C GLU A 581 -25.50 28.20 13.31
N LEU A 582 -25.46 29.51 13.62
CA LEU A 582 -24.84 30.51 12.76
C LEU A 582 -23.32 30.27 12.58
N PHE A 583 -22.60 29.94 13.65
CA PHE A 583 -21.16 29.64 13.58
C PHE A 583 -20.89 28.33 12.84
N ILE A 584 -21.76 27.34 12.99
CA ILE A 584 -21.69 26.08 12.25
C ILE A 584 -21.86 26.34 10.75
N ILE A 585 -22.89 27.10 10.34
CA ILE A 585 -23.14 27.44 8.94
C ILE A 585 -21.96 28.23 8.35
N GLN A 586 -21.48 29.26 9.07
CA GLN A 586 -20.35 30.08 8.65
C GLN A 586 -19.06 29.26 8.48
N SER A 587 -18.81 28.33 9.40
CA SER A 587 -17.68 27.41 9.32
C SER A 587 -17.77 26.48 8.12
N LYS A 588 -18.94 25.87 7.88
CA LYS A 588 -19.18 25.01 6.72
C LYS A 588 -18.96 25.74 5.40
N LEU A 589 -19.41 26.99 5.28
CA LEU A 589 -19.13 27.83 4.10
C LEU A 589 -17.63 28.08 3.93
N GLY A 590 -16.93 28.43 5.01
CA GLY A 590 -15.47 28.63 5.00
C GLY A 590 -14.73 27.37 4.55
N ILE A 591 -15.11 26.20 5.07
CA ILE A 591 -14.53 24.89 4.73
C ILE A 591 -14.75 24.53 3.27
N LEU A 592 -15.95 24.81 2.72
CA LEU A 592 -16.24 24.53 1.32
C LEU A 592 -15.39 25.38 0.39
N ILE A 593 -15.34 26.68 0.64
CA ILE A 593 -14.53 27.60 -0.17
C ILE A 593 -13.06 27.23 -0.06
N SER A 594 -12.58 26.96 1.17
CA SER A 594 -11.18 26.60 1.37
C SER A 594 -10.80 25.30 0.65
N SER A 595 -11.62 24.26 0.80
CA SER A 595 -11.37 22.96 0.17
C SER A 595 -11.39 23.04 -1.36
N ILE A 596 -12.30 23.84 -1.94
CA ILE A 596 -12.34 24.08 -3.40
C ILE A 596 -11.08 24.82 -3.86
N LEU A 597 -10.66 25.88 -3.17
CA LEU A 597 -9.44 26.62 -3.52
C LEU A 597 -8.20 25.74 -3.42
N ALA A 598 -8.07 24.96 -2.35
CA ALA A 598 -6.97 24.01 -2.16
C ALA A 598 -6.94 22.94 -3.28
N ALA A 599 -8.09 22.37 -3.64
CA ALA A 599 -8.18 21.40 -4.73
C ALA A 599 -7.79 22.00 -6.09
N ILE A 600 -8.30 23.18 -6.44
CA ILE A 600 -8.00 23.86 -7.71
C ILE A 600 -6.53 24.25 -7.79
N PHE A 601 -6.00 24.94 -6.77
CA PHE A 601 -4.62 25.41 -6.79
C PHE A 601 -3.62 24.26 -6.70
N GLY A 602 -3.91 23.22 -5.91
CA GLY A 602 -3.07 22.03 -5.83
C GLY A 602 -3.02 21.27 -7.16
N TYR A 603 -4.19 21.10 -7.80
CA TYR A 603 -4.27 20.51 -9.15
C TYR A 603 -3.45 21.31 -10.18
N LEU A 604 -3.67 22.63 -10.25
CA LEU A 604 -3.00 23.49 -11.21
C LEU A 604 -1.49 23.50 -11.00
N TRP A 605 -1.03 23.57 -9.74
CA TRP A 605 0.39 23.58 -9.42
C TRP A 605 1.09 22.30 -9.88
N LEU A 606 0.56 21.13 -9.48
CA LEU A 606 1.15 19.84 -9.86
C LEU A 606 1.08 19.61 -11.38
N TYR A 607 0.02 20.05 -12.04
CA TYR A 607 -0.09 20.00 -13.50
C TYR A 607 1.00 20.83 -14.20
N ILE A 608 1.25 22.06 -13.70
CA ILE A 608 2.28 22.95 -14.26
C ILE A 608 3.68 22.39 -14.00
N ASP A 609 3.95 21.86 -12.81
CA ASP A 609 5.25 21.27 -12.47
C ASP A 609 5.57 20.06 -13.37
N TYR A 610 4.60 19.17 -13.58
CA TYR A 610 4.73 18.07 -14.54
C TYR A 610 5.09 18.57 -15.95
N ARG A 611 4.35 19.56 -16.46
CA ARG A 611 4.61 20.15 -17.80
C ARG A 611 5.99 20.79 -17.90
N PHE A 612 6.48 21.39 -16.83
CA PHE A 612 7.80 22.00 -16.79
C PHE A 612 8.91 20.94 -16.87
N ILE A 613 8.74 19.80 -16.18
CA ILE A 613 9.69 18.69 -16.24
C ILE A 613 9.67 18.01 -17.61
N GLU A 614 8.48 17.74 -18.17
CA GLU A 614 8.29 17.14 -19.50
C GLU A 614 9.01 17.96 -20.58
N LYS A 615 8.81 19.28 -20.58
CA LYS A 615 9.44 20.19 -21.55
C LYS A 615 10.97 20.23 -21.45
N ASN A 616 11.55 20.07 -20.26
CA ASN A 616 13.01 20.08 -20.11
C ASN A 616 13.63 18.73 -20.49
N ARG A 617 12.85 17.64 -20.45
CA ARG A 617 13.28 16.31 -20.90
C ARG A 617 13.36 16.18 -22.41
N ASP A 618 12.55 16.94 -23.15
CA ASP A 618 12.57 16.97 -24.62
C ASP A 618 13.68 17.86 -25.20
N VAL A 619 14.44 18.56 -24.35
CA VAL A 619 15.50 19.52 -24.74
C VAL A 619 16.91 19.01 -24.42
N GLU A 620 17.03 17.96 -23.59
CA GLU A 620 18.26 17.18 -23.36
C GLU A 620 18.30 15.95 -24.25
#